data_AF-A0AAJ7WZ86-F1
#
_entry.id   AF-A0AAJ7WZ86-F1
#
_cell.length_a   1.000
_cell.length_b   1.000
_cell.length_c   1.000
_cell.angle_alpha   90.00
_cell.angle_beta   90.00
_cell.angle_gamma   90.00
#
_symmetry.space_group_name_H-M   'P 1'
#
loop_
_entity.id
_entity.type
_entity.pdbx_description
1 polymer ?
#
loop_
_entity_poly.entity_id
_entity_poly.type
_entity_poly.pdbx_seq_one_letter_code
_entity_poly.pdbx_strand_id
1 'polypeptide(L)'
;MRYGLAVMNKHVVPEEEFPYISTCGTYPPQSCIFGQLLNFGALMVGSITVTRYRFLEEQGDRSWVNKISLAAGLISALGASLVGNFQMLNEINTHLVGAVLAFGVGTLYFWIQTALALRLHSARIGRGTARRSHGVLIIVTAFGSTASTVSAVLLLTFNFMGHKSEAAIFEWILAMVIFALFATFSFDFHEIRSSGLSVKLREPPARARMSLRETPNVSVITLSHVPPKPNA
;
A
#
# COMPACT_ATOMS: atom_id res chain seq x y z
N MET A 1 -14.54 24.04 6.72
CA MET A 1 -15.69 23.98 7.66
C MET A 1 -15.34 23.63 9.11
N ARG A 2 -14.19 22.99 9.41
CA ARG A 2 -13.82 22.59 10.80
C ARG A 2 -13.12 23.68 11.63
N TYR A 3 -12.44 24.62 11.00
CA TYR A 3 -11.77 25.73 11.67
C TYR A 3 -12.77 26.72 12.31
N GLY A 4 -13.89 27.00 11.64
CA GLY A 4 -14.88 27.97 12.13
C GLY A 4 -15.60 27.56 13.42
N LEU A 5 -15.92 26.27 13.57
CA LEU A 5 -16.62 25.75 14.76
C LEU A 5 -15.74 25.73 16.02
N ALA A 6 -14.43 25.55 15.85
CA ALA A 6 -13.47 25.58 16.96
C ALA A 6 -13.25 27.00 17.51
N VAL A 7 -13.23 28.00 16.62
CA VAL A 7 -13.08 29.42 16.97
C VAL A 7 -14.33 29.97 17.67
N MET A 8 -15.52 29.56 17.24
CA MET A 8 -16.79 30.04 17.83
C MET A 8 -17.02 29.57 19.27
N ASN A 9 -16.49 28.39 19.64
CA ASN A 9 -16.70 27.81 20.97
C ASN A 9 -15.67 28.24 22.03
N LYS A 10 -14.74 29.16 21.71
CA LYS A 10 -13.68 29.65 22.63
C LYS A 10 -12.86 28.57 23.35
N HIS A 11 -12.86 27.34 22.84
CA HIS A 11 -12.10 26.22 23.40
C HIS A 11 -10.62 26.24 23.01
N VAL A 12 -10.21 27.19 22.15
CA VAL A 12 -8.84 27.30 21.66
C VAL A 12 -8.43 28.77 21.72
N VAL A 13 -7.54 29.09 22.66
CA VAL A 13 -6.63 30.23 22.51
C VAL A 13 -5.72 29.87 21.34
N PRO A 14 -5.52 30.73 20.33
CA PRO A 14 -4.59 30.44 19.25
C PRO A 14 -3.16 30.46 19.83
N GLU A 15 -2.74 29.34 20.39
CA GLU A 15 -1.33 29.00 20.46
C GLU A 15 -0.95 28.61 19.02
N GLU A 16 -0.12 29.45 18.41
CA GLU A 16 0.18 29.57 16.97
C GLU A 16 0.97 28.37 16.37
N GLU A 17 0.57 27.13 16.66
CA GLU A 17 1.24 25.94 16.13
C GLU A 17 0.35 25.12 15.18
N PHE A 18 0.87 24.82 13.98
CA PHE A 18 0.19 23.94 13.03
C PHE A 18 0.17 22.50 13.59
N PRO A 19 -1.00 21.86 13.77
CA PRO A 19 -1.08 20.62 14.53
C PRO A 19 -0.71 19.38 13.71
N TYR A 20 -0.06 18.43 14.38
CA TYR A 20 0.16 17.08 13.88
C TYR A 20 -1.17 16.38 13.52
N ILE A 21 -1.16 15.50 12.51
CA ILE A 21 -2.31 14.64 12.16
C ILE A 21 -2.74 13.84 13.40
N SER A 22 -1.74 13.29 14.10
CA SER A 22 -1.91 12.46 15.28
C SER A 22 -2.61 13.20 16.42
N THR A 23 -2.33 14.49 16.61
CA THR A 23 -3.04 15.35 17.58
C THR A 23 -4.49 15.63 17.14
N CYS A 24 -4.72 15.90 15.86
CA CYS A 24 -6.05 16.18 15.32
C CYS A 24 -7.05 15.02 15.52
N GLY A 25 -6.55 13.78 15.55
CA GLY A 25 -7.34 12.55 15.72
C GLY A 25 -7.42 12.04 17.15
N THR A 26 -7.13 12.83 18.19
CA THR A 26 -6.99 12.30 19.55
C THR A 26 -8.30 12.22 20.34
N TYR A 27 -9.16 13.23 20.27
CA TYR A 27 -10.39 13.27 21.09
C TYR A 27 -11.62 12.75 20.33
N PRO A 28 -12.59 12.12 21.00
CA PRO A 28 -13.89 11.83 20.40
C PRO A 28 -14.69 13.11 20.06
N PRO A 29 -15.47 13.13 18.97
CA PRO A 29 -15.71 12.02 18.03
C PRO A 29 -14.64 11.87 16.92
N GLN A 30 -13.66 12.77 16.85
CA GLN A 30 -12.64 12.80 15.79
C GLN A 30 -11.79 11.53 15.78
N SER A 31 -11.39 11.04 16.95
CA SER A 31 -10.58 9.83 17.09
C SER A 31 -11.27 8.56 16.60
N CYS A 32 -12.58 8.43 16.82
CA CYS A 32 -13.35 7.30 16.32
C CYS A 32 -13.41 7.30 14.78
N ILE A 33 -13.64 8.47 14.17
CA ILE A 33 -13.68 8.62 12.71
C ILE A 33 -12.29 8.35 12.12
N PHE A 34 -11.24 8.90 12.73
CA PHE A 34 -9.86 8.71 12.30
C PHE A 34 -9.44 7.25 12.38
N GLY A 35 -9.74 6.58 13.49
CA GLY A 35 -9.45 5.16 13.67
C GLY A 35 -10.17 4.28 12.66
N GLN A 36 -11.46 4.55 12.39
CA GLN A 36 -12.19 3.80 11.37
C GLN A 36 -11.59 3.97 9.97
N LEU A 37 -11.20 5.20 9.61
CA LEU A 37 -10.56 5.50 8.33
C LEU A 37 -9.20 4.82 8.21
N LEU A 38 -8.35 4.88 9.24
CA LEU A 38 -7.03 4.22 9.21
C LEU A 38 -7.13 2.70 9.21
N ASN A 39 -8.08 2.10 9.93
CA ASN A 39 -8.30 0.66 9.90
C ASN A 39 -8.79 0.19 8.51
N PHE A 40 -9.70 0.94 7.88
CA PHE A 40 -10.09 0.67 6.49
C PHE A 40 -8.90 0.83 5.53
N GLY A 41 -8.10 1.88 5.72
CA GLY A 41 -6.86 2.10 4.98
C GLY A 41 -5.86 0.94 5.15
N ALA A 42 -5.68 0.44 6.38
CA ALA A 42 -4.81 -0.70 6.68
C ALA A 42 -5.24 -1.97 5.93
N LEU A 43 -6.54 -2.26 5.89
CA LEU A 43 -7.09 -3.37 5.10
C LEU A 43 -6.80 -3.22 3.61
N MET A 44 -6.98 -2.01 3.07
CA MET A 44 -6.66 -1.71 1.67
C MET A 44 -5.17 -1.88 1.38
N VAL A 45 -4.29 -1.32 2.22
CA VAL A 45 -2.83 -1.47 2.13
C VAL A 45 -2.46 -2.95 2.10
N GLY A 46 -2.94 -3.75 3.06
CA GLY A 46 -2.66 -5.19 3.09
C GLY A 46 -3.12 -5.91 1.82
N SER A 47 -4.32 -5.59 1.33
CA SER A 47 -4.87 -6.17 0.10
C SER A 47 -4.04 -5.82 -1.15
N ILE A 48 -3.61 -4.56 -1.26
CA ILE A 48 -2.75 -4.06 -2.35
C ILE A 48 -1.40 -4.76 -2.30
N THR A 49 -0.79 -4.88 -1.12
CA THR A 49 0.50 -5.55 -0.94
C THR A 49 0.43 -7.02 -1.35
N VAL A 50 -0.59 -7.76 -0.93
CA VAL A 50 -0.78 -9.17 -1.33
C VAL A 50 -0.97 -9.29 -2.84
N THR A 51 -1.80 -8.42 -3.42
CA THR A 51 -2.03 -8.39 -4.88
C THR A 51 -0.73 -8.11 -5.63
N ARG A 52 0.07 -7.16 -5.14
CA ARG A 52 1.36 -6.81 -5.74
C ARG A 52 2.37 -7.95 -5.69
N TYR A 53 2.46 -8.63 -4.55
CA TYR A 53 3.31 -9.81 -4.39
C TYR A 53 2.95 -10.89 -5.41
N ARG A 54 1.65 -11.21 -5.54
CA ARG A 54 1.16 -12.23 -6.48
C ARG A 54 1.38 -11.83 -7.93
N PHE A 55 1.13 -10.56 -8.27
CA PHE A 55 1.42 -10.05 -9.59
C PHE A 55 2.90 -10.24 -9.97
N LEU A 56 3.83 -9.87 -9.09
CA LEU A 56 5.26 -10.07 -9.35
C LEU A 56 5.63 -11.56 -9.48
N GLU A 57 5.02 -12.42 -8.66
CA GLU A 57 5.19 -13.87 -8.74
C GLU A 57 4.75 -14.44 -10.10
N GLU A 58 3.60 -13.99 -10.62
CA GLU A 58 3.08 -14.36 -11.94
C GLU A 58 3.96 -13.84 -13.09
N GLN A 59 4.61 -12.68 -12.90
CA GLN A 59 5.59 -12.15 -13.85
C GLN A 59 6.96 -12.85 -13.77
N GLY A 60 7.10 -13.84 -12.90
CA GLY A 60 8.29 -14.69 -12.75
C GLY A 60 9.24 -14.30 -11.62
N ASP A 61 8.91 -13.28 -10.81
CA ASP A 61 9.74 -12.87 -9.66
C ASP A 61 9.34 -13.62 -8.38
N ARG A 62 10.01 -14.76 -8.16
CA ARG A 62 9.90 -15.56 -6.92
C ARG A 62 11.03 -15.26 -5.92
N SER A 63 11.68 -14.11 -6.05
CA SER A 63 12.84 -13.78 -5.22
C SER A 63 12.48 -13.62 -3.75
N TRP A 64 13.47 -13.80 -2.87
CA TRP A 64 13.35 -13.48 -1.45
C TRP A 64 13.03 -11.99 -1.23
N VAL A 65 13.46 -11.11 -2.14
CA VAL A 65 13.16 -9.67 -2.12
C VAL A 65 11.66 -9.43 -2.27
N ASN A 66 10.98 -10.15 -3.17
CA ASN A 66 9.52 -10.05 -3.31
C ASN A 66 8.80 -10.47 -2.01
N LYS A 67 9.26 -11.55 -1.35
CA LYS A 67 8.71 -12.00 -0.06
C LYS A 67 8.96 -11.01 1.08
N ILE A 68 10.15 -10.41 1.15
CA ILE A 68 10.44 -9.33 2.11
C ILE A 68 9.53 -8.13 1.85
N SER A 69 9.29 -7.78 0.58
CA SER A 69 8.38 -6.69 0.24
C SER A 69 6.95 -6.98 0.73
N LEU A 70 6.47 -8.22 0.61
CA LEU A 70 5.18 -8.63 1.17
C LEU A 70 5.14 -8.43 2.68
N ALA A 71 6.15 -8.93 3.40
CA ALA A 71 6.23 -8.76 4.85
C ALA A 71 6.26 -7.28 5.26
N ALA A 72 7.09 -6.46 4.60
CA ALA A 72 7.19 -5.04 4.88
C ALA A 72 5.86 -4.30 4.67
N GLY A 73 5.14 -4.58 3.58
CA GLY A 73 3.83 -3.97 3.34
C GLY A 73 2.76 -4.39 4.35
N LEU A 74 2.75 -5.65 4.79
CA LEU A 74 1.84 -6.13 5.85
C LEU A 74 2.18 -5.52 7.22
N ILE A 75 3.46 -5.36 7.54
CA ILE A 75 3.91 -4.66 8.75
C ILE A 75 3.50 -3.19 8.72
N SER A 76 3.60 -2.53 7.56
CA SER A 76 3.13 -1.16 7.38
C SER A 76 1.60 -1.04 7.56
N ALA A 77 0.82 -2.01 7.04
CA ALA A 77 -0.62 -2.08 7.28
C ALA A 77 -0.94 -2.23 8.77
N LEU A 78 -0.22 -3.11 9.48
CA LEU A 78 -0.35 -3.26 10.93
C LEU A 78 -0.05 -1.94 11.65
N GLY A 79 1.02 -1.25 11.25
CA GLY A 79 1.37 0.07 11.78
C GLY A 79 0.24 1.08 11.65
N ALA A 80 -0.38 1.16 10.46
CA ALA A 80 -1.53 2.05 10.23
C ALA A 80 -2.72 1.73 11.15
N SER A 81 -2.99 0.45 11.41
CA SER A 81 -4.02 0.04 12.38
C SER A 81 -3.65 0.44 13.81
N LEU A 82 -2.39 0.28 14.22
CA LEU A 82 -1.94 0.72 15.55
C LEU A 82 -2.13 2.24 15.73
N VAL A 83 -1.67 3.06 14.76
CA VAL A 83 -1.85 4.52 14.80
C VAL A 83 -3.33 4.92 14.87
N GLY A 84 -4.21 4.19 14.18
CA GLY A 84 -5.65 4.46 14.18
C GLY A 84 -6.35 4.17 15.51
N ASN A 85 -5.87 3.18 16.28
CA ASN A 85 -6.54 2.74 17.51
C ASN A 85 -5.87 3.25 18.80
N PHE A 86 -4.58 3.55 18.77
CA PHE A 86 -3.82 4.05 19.91
C PHE A 86 -3.48 5.52 19.66
N GLN A 87 -4.25 6.43 20.27
CA GLN A 87 -4.09 7.88 20.07
C GLN A 87 -2.84 8.40 20.78
N MET A 88 -2.24 9.45 20.22
CA MET A 88 -0.97 10.01 20.70
C MET A 88 -1.00 10.42 22.17
N LEU A 89 -2.06 11.10 22.64
CA LEU A 89 -2.13 11.58 24.03
C LEU A 89 -2.58 10.50 25.02
N ASN A 90 -3.19 9.41 24.53
CA ASN A 90 -3.73 8.35 25.37
C ASN A 90 -2.73 7.20 25.53
N GLU A 91 -2.06 6.82 24.43
CA GLU A 91 -1.04 5.76 24.42
C GLU A 91 0.11 6.06 23.44
N ILE A 92 0.99 6.97 23.84
CA ILE A 92 2.08 7.47 23.00
C ILE A 92 3.06 6.37 22.56
N ASN A 93 3.38 5.41 23.42
CA ASN A 93 4.39 4.38 23.11
C ASN A 93 3.93 3.51 21.94
N THR A 94 2.71 2.99 22.03
CA THR A 94 2.12 2.17 20.97
C THR A 94 1.85 2.99 19.72
N HIS A 95 1.44 4.25 19.87
CA HIS A 95 1.25 5.17 18.75
C HIS A 95 2.55 5.37 17.96
N LEU A 96 3.67 5.64 18.64
CA LEU A 96 4.97 5.86 18.00
C LEU A 96 5.49 4.58 17.33
N VAL A 97 5.33 3.42 17.97
CA VAL A 97 5.62 2.12 17.32
C VAL A 97 4.79 1.98 16.04
N GLY A 98 3.49 2.24 16.13
CA GLY A 98 2.60 2.25 14.97
C GLY A 98 3.07 3.19 13.86
N ALA A 99 3.48 4.42 14.20
CA ALA A 99 3.94 5.43 13.26
C ALA A 99 5.23 5.01 12.55
N VAL A 100 6.20 4.43 13.28
CA VAL A 100 7.44 3.89 12.69
C VAL A 100 7.14 2.72 11.75
N LEU A 101 6.22 1.83 12.12
CA LEU A 101 5.80 0.73 11.24
C LEU A 101 5.05 1.25 10.02
N ALA A 102 4.09 2.17 10.19
CA ALA A 102 3.30 2.72 9.10
C ALA A 102 4.17 3.48 8.10
N PHE A 103 4.94 4.46 8.59
CA PHE A 103 5.71 5.38 7.75
C PHE A 103 7.11 4.86 7.42
N GLY A 104 7.89 4.44 8.43
CA GLY A 104 9.26 3.98 8.21
C GLY A 104 9.32 2.70 7.37
N VAL A 105 8.61 1.66 7.81
CA VAL A 105 8.55 0.39 7.05
C VAL A 105 7.76 0.57 5.74
N GLY A 106 6.75 1.45 5.71
CA GLY A 106 6.05 1.82 4.48
C GLY A 106 6.96 2.46 3.42
N THR A 107 7.81 3.42 3.81
CA THR A 107 8.81 4.02 2.91
C THR A 107 9.81 2.98 2.43
N LEU A 108 10.30 2.09 3.31
CA LEU A 108 11.17 0.98 2.91
C LEU A 108 10.49 0.06 1.88
N TYR A 109 9.21 -0.26 2.09
CA TYR A 109 8.42 -1.05 1.16
C TYR A 109 8.42 -0.42 -0.24
N PHE A 110 8.22 0.89 -0.37
CA PHE A 110 8.19 1.56 -1.68
C PHE A 110 9.57 1.63 -2.37
N TRP A 111 10.66 1.75 -1.62
CA TRP A 111 12.01 1.59 -2.19
C TRP A 111 12.22 0.18 -2.76
N ILE A 112 11.80 -0.85 -2.03
CA ILE A 112 11.86 -2.24 -2.52
C ILE A 112 10.99 -2.41 -3.76
N GLN A 113 9.76 -1.87 -3.76
CA GLN A 113 8.86 -1.93 -4.93
C GLN A 113 9.44 -1.21 -6.15
N THR A 114 10.11 -0.07 -5.96
CA THR A 114 10.80 0.66 -7.04
C THR A 114 11.91 -0.21 -7.65
N ALA A 115 12.72 -0.86 -6.82
CA ALA A 115 13.78 -1.77 -7.29
C ALA A 115 13.22 -3.00 -8.03
N LEU A 116 12.15 -3.61 -7.52
CA LEU A 116 11.48 -4.74 -8.18
C LEU A 116 10.84 -4.32 -9.51
N ALA A 117 10.23 -3.13 -9.56
CA ALA A 117 9.64 -2.59 -10.78
C ALA A 117 10.70 -2.33 -11.86
N LEU A 118 11.86 -1.77 -11.48
CA LEU A 118 13.01 -1.59 -12.38
C LEU A 118 13.50 -2.93 -12.95
N ARG A 119 13.72 -3.94 -12.09
CA ARG A 119 14.14 -5.29 -12.52
C ARG A 119 13.17 -5.89 -13.53
N LEU A 120 11.88 -5.82 -13.23
CA LEU A 120 10.83 -6.31 -14.13
C LEU A 120 10.80 -5.56 -15.46
N HIS A 121 10.96 -4.24 -15.43
CA HIS A 121 10.95 -3.41 -16.63
C HIS A 121 12.16 -3.69 -17.52
N SER A 122 13.37 -3.79 -16.96
CA SER A 122 14.58 -4.17 -17.70
C SER A 122 14.43 -5.55 -18.35
N ALA A 123 13.88 -6.54 -17.62
CA ALA A 123 13.62 -7.87 -18.18
C ALA A 123 12.58 -7.83 -19.33
N ARG A 124 11.58 -6.94 -19.26
CA ARG A 124 10.60 -6.75 -20.34
C ARG A 124 11.19 -6.04 -21.55
N ILE A 125 12.08 -5.06 -21.36
CA ILE A 125 12.82 -4.41 -22.46
C ILE A 125 13.63 -5.46 -23.22
N GLY A 126 14.40 -6.30 -22.52
CA GLY A 126 15.19 -7.36 -23.16
C GLY A 126 14.36 -8.38 -23.94
N ARG A 127 13.08 -8.55 -23.59
CA ARG A 127 12.13 -9.42 -24.30
C ARG A 127 11.27 -8.69 -25.35
N GLY A 128 11.45 -7.37 -25.55
CA GLY A 128 10.62 -6.58 -26.46
C GLY A 128 9.15 -6.43 -26.02
N THR A 129 8.84 -6.63 -24.73
CA THR A 129 7.46 -6.60 -24.17
C THR A 129 7.23 -5.42 -23.21
N ALA A 130 8.14 -4.44 -23.20
CA ALA A 130 8.05 -3.29 -22.33
C ALA A 130 6.88 -2.37 -22.72
N ARG A 131 6.00 -2.09 -21.76
CA ARG A 131 4.91 -1.11 -21.90
C ARG A 131 5.30 0.21 -21.24
N ARG A 132 5.00 1.33 -21.90
CA ARG A 132 5.26 2.71 -21.41
C ARG A 132 4.65 2.98 -20.03
N SER A 133 3.45 2.45 -19.74
CA SER A 133 2.78 2.64 -18.43
C SER A 133 3.62 2.12 -17.26
N HIS A 134 4.36 1.02 -17.43
CA HIS A 134 5.25 0.51 -16.39
C HIS A 134 6.45 1.44 -16.13
N GLY A 135 6.95 2.13 -17.17
CA GLY A 135 8.00 3.14 -17.01
C GLY A 135 7.50 4.35 -16.23
N VAL A 136 6.28 4.81 -16.50
CA VAL A 136 5.62 5.89 -15.74
C VAL A 136 5.44 5.49 -14.27
N LEU A 137 4.98 4.26 -14.02
CA LEU A 137 4.81 3.74 -12.66
C LEU A 137 6.13 3.74 -11.87
N ILE A 138 7.24 3.37 -12.51
CA ILE A 138 8.57 3.42 -11.88
C ILE A 138 8.96 4.85 -11.50
N ILE A 139 8.75 5.82 -12.40
CA ILE A 139 9.08 7.22 -12.14
C ILE A 139 8.24 7.76 -10.97
N VAL A 140 6.93 7.50 -10.98
CA VAL A 140 6.01 7.93 -9.91
C VAL A 140 6.40 7.32 -8.57
N THR A 141 6.67 6.01 -8.55
CA THR A 141 7.06 5.31 -7.32
C THR A 141 8.43 5.74 -6.80
N ALA A 142 9.41 5.98 -7.67
CA ALA A 142 10.73 6.48 -7.28
C ALA A 142 10.65 7.91 -6.70
N PHE A 143 9.93 8.81 -7.38
CA PHE A 143 9.72 10.17 -6.91
C PHE A 143 8.99 10.21 -5.58
N GLY A 144 7.89 9.46 -5.44
CA GLY A 144 7.15 9.40 -4.18
C GLY A 144 7.95 8.74 -3.06
N SER A 145 8.74 7.70 -3.34
CA SER A 145 9.64 7.08 -2.33
C SER A 145 10.65 8.10 -1.81
N THR A 146 11.22 8.90 -2.72
CA THR A 146 12.16 9.97 -2.38
C THR A 146 11.47 11.06 -1.56
N ALA A 147 10.29 11.53 -2.00
CA ALA A 147 9.50 12.52 -1.27
C ALA A 147 9.15 12.04 0.14
N SER A 148 8.71 10.78 0.31
CA SER A 148 8.42 10.21 1.62
C SER A 148 9.67 10.14 2.52
N THR A 149 10.83 9.80 1.95
CA THR A 149 12.10 9.74 2.70
C THR A 149 12.50 11.14 3.16
N VAL A 150 12.44 12.12 2.27
CA VAL A 150 12.75 13.52 2.59
C VAL A 150 11.78 14.07 3.64
N SER A 151 10.48 13.84 3.50
CA SER A 151 9.49 14.25 4.50
C SER A 151 9.72 13.60 5.85
N ALA A 152 10.07 12.31 5.91
CA ALA A 152 10.38 11.63 7.17
C ALA A 152 11.63 12.22 7.84
N VAL A 153 12.70 12.49 7.08
CA VAL A 153 13.93 13.12 7.60
C VAL A 153 13.64 14.53 8.10
N LEU A 154 12.88 15.33 7.34
CA LEU A 154 12.56 16.71 7.72
C LEU A 154 11.64 16.74 8.95
N LEU A 155 10.64 15.85 9.02
CA LEU A 155 9.79 15.68 10.21
C LEU A 155 10.66 15.47 11.45
N LEU A 156 11.54 14.47 11.42
CA LEU A 156 12.41 14.16 12.55
C LEU A 156 13.33 15.33 12.89
N THR A 157 13.96 15.94 11.89
CA THR A 157 14.88 17.07 12.06
C THR A 157 14.19 18.25 12.74
N PHE A 158 13.06 18.72 12.20
CA PHE A 158 12.32 19.84 12.78
C PHE A 158 11.78 19.50 14.17
N ASN A 159 11.33 18.26 14.39
CA ASN A 159 10.86 17.82 15.70
C ASN A 159 12.00 17.85 16.75
N PHE A 160 13.21 17.41 16.39
CA PHE A 160 14.38 17.50 17.28
C PHE A 160 14.83 18.94 17.55
N MET A 161 14.63 19.84 16.59
CA MET A 161 14.92 21.27 16.75
C MET A 161 13.83 22.04 17.50
N GLY A 162 12.71 21.40 17.87
CA GLY A 162 11.59 22.05 18.56
C GLY A 162 10.64 22.83 17.64
N HIS A 163 10.83 22.74 16.32
CA HIS A 163 10.00 23.36 15.28
C HIS A 163 8.77 22.46 14.99
N LYS A 164 7.79 22.51 15.90
CA LYS A 164 6.64 21.58 15.90
C LYS A 164 5.70 21.78 14.70
N SER A 165 5.43 23.02 14.30
CA SER A 165 4.57 23.33 13.15
C SER A 165 5.14 22.78 11.85
N GLU A 166 6.44 22.96 11.65
CA GLU A 166 7.19 22.49 10.50
C GLU A 166 7.22 20.96 10.46
N ALA A 167 7.50 20.32 11.60
CA ALA A 167 7.45 18.87 11.73
C ALA A 167 6.05 18.31 11.41
N ALA A 168 4.99 18.96 11.89
CA ALA A 168 3.62 18.59 11.58
C ALA A 168 3.31 18.70 10.07
N ILE A 169 3.76 19.76 9.38
CA ILE A 169 3.61 19.86 7.92
C ILE A 169 4.24 18.65 7.22
N PHE A 170 5.44 18.25 7.63
CA PHE A 170 6.10 17.09 7.03
C PHE A 170 5.45 15.75 7.40
N GLU A 171 4.82 15.62 8.56
CA GLU A 171 3.96 14.46 8.89
C GLU A 171 2.77 14.36 7.94
N TRP A 172 2.09 15.49 7.68
CA TRP A 172 0.97 15.54 6.73
C TRP A 172 1.42 15.16 5.31
N ILE A 173 2.53 15.73 4.84
CA ILE A 173 3.07 15.40 3.51
C ILE A 173 3.44 13.91 3.45
N LEU A 174 4.13 13.39 4.46
CA LEU A 174 4.54 11.99 4.53
C LEU A 174 3.34 11.05 4.43
N ALA A 175 2.30 11.29 5.23
CA ALA A 175 1.08 10.50 5.22
C ALA A 175 0.39 10.53 3.85
N MET A 176 0.23 11.71 3.25
CA MET A 176 -0.44 11.86 1.96
C MET A 176 0.36 11.20 0.81
N VAL A 177 1.68 11.32 0.81
CA VAL A 177 2.55 10.67 -0.18
C VAL A 177 2.45 9.14 -0.07
N ILE A 178 2.52 8.59 1.15
CA ILE A 178 2.41 7.14 1.36
C ILE A 178 1.03 6.62 0.91
N PHE A 179 -0.06 7.30 1.26
CA PHE A 179 -1.40 6.91 0.79
C PHE A 179 -1.54 7.00 -0.73
N ALA A 180 -1.02 8.06 -1.36
CA ALA A 180 -1.04 8.21 -2.81
C ALA A 180 -0.24 7.11 -3.53
N LEU A 181 0.92 6.71 -2.97
CA LEU A 181 1.73 5.63 -3.50
C LEU A 181 1.01 4.28 -3.43
N PHE A 182 0.33 3.95 -2.32
CA PHE A 182 -0.50 2.75 -2.26
C PHE A 182 -1.67 2.81 -3.25
N ALA A 183 -2.35 3.95 -3.35
CA ALA A 183 -3.44 4.15 -4.29
C ALA A 183 -3.00 3.96 -5.75
N THR A 184 -1.78 4.39 -6.10
CA THR A 184 -1.21 4.21 -7.45
C THR A 184 -1.18 2.72 -7.84
N PHE A 185 -0.83 1.82 -6.92
CA PHE A 185 -0.87 0.39 -7.19
C PHE A 185 -2.30 -0.16 -7.32
N SER A 186 -3.28 0.36 -6.59
CA SER A 186 -4.69 -0.05 -6.74
C SER A 186 -5.22 0.16 -8.15
N PHE A 187 -4.86 1.29 -8.79
CA PHE A 187 -5.32 1.61 -10.15
C PHE A 187 -4.62 0.78 -11.22
N ASP A 188 -3.33 0.49 -11.06
CA ASP A 188 -2.55 -0.32 -12.01
C ASP A 188 -3.16 -1.73 -12.18
N PHE A 189 -3.67 -2.34 -11.11
CA PHE A 189 -4.33 -3.66 -11.19
C PHE A 189 -5.67 -3.65 -11.92
N HIS A 190 -6.43 -2.54 -11.83
CA HIS A 190 -7.69 -2.41 -12.54
C HIS A 190 -7.46 -2.39 -14.06
N GLU A 191 -6.41 -1.70 -14.51
CA GLU A 191 -6.05 -1.61 -15.94
C GLU A 191 -5.52 -2.94 -16.50
N ILE A 192 -4.79 -3.72 -15.68
CA ILE A 192 -4.34 -5.07 -16.06
C ILE A 192 -5.53 -6.03 -16.19
N ARG A 193 -6.54 -5.92 -15.33
CA ARG A 193 -7.76 -6.75 -15.41
C ARG A 193 -8.64 -6.38 -16.61
N SER A 194 -8.76 -5.09 -16.94
CA SER A 194 -9.58 -4.61 -18.06
C SER A 194 -8.94 -4.88 -19.44
N SER A 195 -7.61 -4.99 -19.51
CA SER A 195 -6.87 -5.20 -20.77
C SER A 195 -6.81 -6.64 -21.29
N GLY A 196 -7.64 -7.55 -20.75
CA GLY A 196 -7.99 -8.80 -21.45
C GLY A 196 -7.44 -10.10 -20.86
N LEU A 197 -7.08 -10.15 -19.56
CA LEU A 197 -6.92 -11.44 -18.89
C LEU A 197 -8.31 -12.04 -18.57
N SER A 198 -8.98 -12.54 -19.61
CA SER A 198 -10.15 -13.39 -19.41
C SER A 198 -9.69 -14.67 -18.70
N VAL A 199 -10.08 -14.86 -17.45
CA VAL A 199 -10.03 -16.17 -16.81
C VAL A 199 -11.02 -17.04 -17.57
N LYS A 200 -10.55 -17.72 -18.63
CA LYS A 200 -11.32 -18.79 -19.25
C LYS A 200 -11.35 -19.93 -18.25
N LEU A 201 -12.47 -20.05 -17.53
CA LEU A 201 -12.84 -21.32 -16.92
C LEU A 201 -12.85 -22.35 -18.05
N ARG A 202 -11.84 -23.21 -18.07
CA ARG A 202 -11.78 -24.31 -19.03
C ARG A 202 -12.96 -25.21 -18.72
N GLU A 203 -13.89 -25.34 -19.66
CA GLU A 203 -14.97 -26.29 -19.51
C GLU A 203 -14.38 -27.70 -19.30
N PRO A 204 -14.91 -28.49 -18.35
CA PRO A 204 -14.39 -29.81 -18.08
C PRO A 204 -14.46 -30.68 -19.35
N PRO A 205 -13.45 -31.54 -19.60
CA PRO A 205 -13.45 -32.42 -20.76
C PRO A 205 -14.74 -33.26 -20.82
N ALA A 206 -15.22 -33.59 -22.02
CA ALA A 206 -16.53 -34.24 -22.24
C ALA A 206 -16.75 -35.51 -21.38
N ARG A 207 -15.68 -36.24 -21.04
CA ARG A 207 -15.73 -37.38 -20.10
C ARG A 207 -16.15 -36.99 -18.67
N ALA A 208 -15.75 -35.82 -18.18
CA ALA A 208 -16.13 -35.32 -16.85
C ALA A 208 -17.54 -34.69 -16.85
N ARG A 209 -18.07 -34.25 -18.01
CA ARG A 209 -19.47 -33.84 -18.14
C ARG A 209 -20.45 -35.00 -17.97
N MET A 210 -20.04 -36.22 -18.35
CA MET A 210 -20.84 -37.43 -18.12
C MET A 210 -20.81 -37.86 -16.65
N SER A 211 -19.66 -37.79 -15.97
CA SER A 211 -19.58 -38.19 -14.55
C SER A 211 -20.19 -37.16 -13.58
N LEU A 212 -20.18 -35.86 -13.92
CA LEU A 212 -20.77 -34.80 -13.10
C LEU A 212 -22.30 -34.67 -13.25
N ARG A 213 -22.92 -35.39 -14.21
CA ARG A 213 -24.38 -35.49 -14.28
C ARG A 213 -24.96 -36.37 -13.17
N GLU A 214 -24.13 -37.16 -12.50
CA GLU A 214 -24.56 -38.10 -11.45
C GLU A 214 -24.20 -37.65 -10.02
N THR A 215 -23.42 -36.59 -9.83
CA THR A 215 -23.12 -36.06 -8.49
C THR A 215 -23.03 -34.53 -8.48
N PRO A 216 -23.97 -33.81 -7.83
CA PRO A 216 -23.85 -32.38 -7.67
C PRO A 216 -22.79 -32.05 -6.59
N ASN A 217 -21.85 -31.17 -6.93
CA ASN A 217 -20.87 -30.49 -6.06
C ASN A 217 -19.54 -31.19 -5.70
N VAL A 218 -18.65 -31.41 -6.69
CA VAL A 218 -17.19 -31.42 -6.40
C VAL A 218 -16.41 -30.75 -7.53
N SER A 219 -15.74 -29.63 -7.22
CA SER A 219 -14.78 -28.96 -8.11
C SER A 219 -13.39 -29.56 -7.89
N VAL A 220 -12.95 -30.48 -8.75
CA VAL A 220 -11.60 -31.08 -8.67
C VAL A 220 -10.59 -30.17 -9.38
N ILE A 221 -9.62 -29.65 -8.63
CA ILE A 221 -8.48 -28.89 -9.17
C ILE A 221 -7.31 -29.86 -9.37
N THR A 222 -6.95 -30.15 -10.63
CA THR A 222 -5.73 -30.91 -10.96
C THR A 222 -4.83 -30.10 -11.89
N LEU A 223 -3.58 -29.92 -11.47
CA LEU A 223 -2.50 -29.26 -12.22
C LEU A 223 -1.76 -30.28 -13.09
N SER A 224 -1.60 -30.00 -14.39
CA SER A 224 -0.72 -30.78 -15.27
C SER A 224 0.14 -29.88 -16.15
N HIS A 225 1.44 -30.17 -16.17
CA HIS A 225 2.47 -29.51 -16.97
C HIS A 225 2.35 -29.90 -18.46
N VAL A 226 2.36 -28.91 -19.37
CA VAL A 226 2.46 -29.15 -20.82
C VAL A 226 3.85 -28.73 -21.30
N PRO A 227 4.64 -29.60 -21.94
CA PRO A 227 5.94 -29.25 -22.50
C PRO A 227 5.81 -28.51 -23.85
N PRO A 228 6.79 -27.71 -24.27
CA PRO A 228 6.72 -26.91 -25.49
C PRO A 228 6.84 -27.76 -26.76
N LYS A 229 6.06 -27.42 -27.80
CA LYS A 229 6.18 -28.02 -29.14
C LYS A 229 7.25 -27.32 -29.98
N PRO A 230 7.94 -28.04 -30.89
CA PRO A 230 9.07 -27.53 -31.65
C PRO A 230 8.64 -26.63 -32.81
N ASN A 231 9.56 -25.73 -33.16
CA ASN A 231 9.42 -24.71 -34.21
C ASN A 231 9.28 -25.36 -35.60
N ALA A 232 8.32 -24.86 -36.39
CA ALA A 232 8.28 -24.99 -37.85
C ALA A 232 8.42 -23.59 -38.45
#